data_AF-A0AAJ4RBF2-F1
#
_entry.id   AF-A0AAJ4RBF2-F1
#
_cell.length_a   1.000
_cell.length_b   1.000
_cell.length_c   1.000
_cell.angle_alpha   90.00
_cell.angle_beta   90.00
_cell.angle_gamma   90.00
#
_symmetry.space_group_name_H-M   'P 1'
#
loop_
_entity.id
_entity.type
_entity.pdbx_description
1 polymer ?
#
loop_
_entity_poly.entity_id
_entity_poly.type
_entity_poly.pdbx_seq_one_letter_code
_entity_poly.pdbx_strand_id
1 'polypeptide(L)'
;MYKKELDILRKKGRFRERKIYDENIIDLASNDYLGLAQNENVRKNAFSHALNFKSHGAKASMLVNGYHPAHKLLEDYLKELNNFEDALVLGSGFLANMALFELGRKGDLFLVDEEYHASGIVGAKLTKAEVRFFKHNDFEDLKKKSEDFKKFKRVFVVTEGIFSMMGDKVKKEICEFAQEIGFLIIDEAHSVGICGENLLGVTQEYDLNPQKTIKMGTLGKTLGSYGAYILADEEIISYLLNRAKSVIYTTALSPIDSLLAYYALKEIQENLSHYKTLVNQRKLTYNLESLIKIIPAKSNEFLQKRQKELLNRNVLVGAIRPPTVKSPIFRVILRTNTDLKTIDETIKFLGEK
;
A
#
# COMPACT_ATOMS: atom_id res chain seq x y z
N MET A 1 22.51 -14.17 -24.08
CA MET A 1 21.06 -14.32 -24.34
C MET A 1 20.34 -12.97 -24.32
N TYR A 2 20.27 -12.23 -23.20
CA TYR A 2 19.47 -10.99 -23.10
C TYR A 2 20.18 -9.65 -23.40
N LYS A 3 21.37 -9.68 -24.02
CA LYS A 3 22.19 -8.46 -24.18
C LYS A 3 21.47 -7.40 -25.02
N LYS A 4 20.84 -7.81 -26.12
CA LYS A 4 20.11 -6.91 -27.03
C LYS A 4 18.94 -6.22 -26.30
N GLU A 5 18.19 -6.97 -25.50
CA GLU A 5 17.05 -6.49 -24.73
C GLU A 5 17.49 -5.49 -23.66
N LEU A 6 18.57 -5.79 -22.94
CA LEU A 6 19.16 -4.87 -21.96
C LEU A 6 19.68 -3.59 -22.62
N ASP A 7 20.32 -3.69 -23.79
CA ASP A 7 20.80 -2.53 -24.54
C ASP A 7 19.64 -1.66 -25.06
N ILE A 8 18.51 -2.27 -25.44
CA ILE A 8 17.27 -1.53 -25.75
C ILE A 8 16.75 -0.79 -24.52
N LEU A 9 16.76 -1.41 -23.34
CA LEU A 9 16.36 -0.75 -22.10
C LEU A 9 17.28 0.42 -21.75
N ARG A 10 18.60 0.27 -21.93
CA ARG A 10 19.57 1.35 -21.73
C ARG A 10 19.35 2.50 -22.70
N LYS A 11 19.25 2.22 -24.01
CA LYS A 11 18.98 3.22 -25.06
C LYS A 11 17.68 3.98 -24.83
N LYS A 12 16.66 3.31 -24.29
CA LYS A 12 15.37 3.94 -23.93
C LYS A 12 15.38 4.61 -22.56
N GLY A 13 16.49 4.63 -21.84
CA GLY A 13 16.57 5.19 -20.48
C GLY A 13 15.68 4.46 -19.47
N ARG A 14 15.35 3.19 -19.70
CA ARG A 14 14.46 2.37 -18.84
C ARG A 14 15.21 1.29 -18.05
N PHE A 15 16.52 1.18 -18.22
CA PHE A 15 17.35 0.30 -17.42
C PHE A 15 17.31 0.71 -15.93
N ARG A 16 17.30 -0.27 -15.03
CA ARG A 16 17.22 -0.10 -13.57
C ARG A 16 18.37 -0.86 -12.93
N GLU A 17 18.92 -0.29 -11.86
CA GLU A 17 20.06 -0.84 -11.14
C GLU A 17 19.75 -0.89 -9.64
N ARG A 18 20.33 -1.88 -8.96
CA ARG A 18 20.30 -1.94 -7.49
C ARG A 18 21.38 -1.00 -6.97
N LYS A 19 21.04 -0.18 -5.97
CA LYS A 19 21.96 0.76 -5.34
C LYS A 19 21.80 0.69 -3.83
N ILE A 20 22.92 0.67 -3.14
CA ILE A 20 23.00 0.93 -1.71
C ILE A 20 23.35 2.40 -1.59
N TYR A 21 22.55 3.15 -0.83
CA TYR A 21 22.79 4.56 -0.54
C TYR A 21 23.48 4.68 0.82
N ASP A 22 24.11 5.83 1.07
CA ASP A 22 24.68 6.15 2.38
C ASP A 22 23.57 6.14 3.44
N GLU A 23 23.87 5.65 4.65
CA GLU A 23 22.90 5.61 5.75
C GLU A 23 22.50 7.02 6.22
N ASN A 24 23.35 8.02 6.00
CA ASN A 24 23.10 9.42 6.33
C ASN A 24 22.31 10.17 5.26
N ILE A 25 21.85 9.49 4.20
CA ILE A 25 21.10 10.14 3.13
C ILE A 25 19.74 10.63 3.64
N ILE A 26 19.36 11.85 3.23
CA ILE A 26 18.03 12.36 3.48
C ILE A 26 17.08 11.69 2.49
N ASP A 27 16.34 10.70 2.98
CA ASP A 27 15.44 9.90 2.17
C ASP A 27 14.03 10.49 2.13
N LEU A 28 13.70 11.08 0.97
CA LEU A 28 12.36 11.56 0.60
C LEU A 28 11.74 10.70 -0.53
N ALA A 29 12.23 9.46 -0.71
CA ALA A 29 11.79 8.56 -1.77
C ALA A 29 11.07 7.31 -1.24
N SER A 30 11.49 6.79 -0.07
CA SER A 30 10.85 5.61 0.53
C SER A 30 9.44 5.91 1.03
N ASN A 31 8.61 4.86 1.08
CA ASN A 31 7.24 4.93 1.61
C ASN A 31 7.19 4.67 3.13
N ASP A 32 8.31 4.82 3.85
CA ASP A 32 8.35 4.70 5.31
C ASP A 32 7.83 6.00 5.95
N TYR A 33 6.53 6.23 5.79
CA TYR A 33 5.86 7.51 6.06
C TYR A 33 6.10 8.02 7.48
N LEU A 34 6.09 7.11 8.46
CA LEU A 34 6.23 7.46 9.87
C LEU A 34 7.65 7.26 10.42
N GLY A 35 8.60 6.79 9.59
CA GLY A 35 9.97 6.52 10.04
C GLY A 35 10.13 5.24 10.87
N LEU A 36 9.15 4.34 10.86
CA LEU A 36 9.12 3.19 11.78
C LEU A 36 10.10 2.08 11.40
N ALA A 37 10.57 2.06 10.15
CA ALA A 37 11.61 1.11 9.73
C ALA A 37 12.92 1.26 10.51
N GLN A 38 13.16 2.43 11.11
CA GLN A 38 14.35 2.73 11.91
C GLN A 38 14.04 2.92 13.41
N ASN A 39 12.79 2.68 13.84
CA ASN A 39 12.40 2.89 15.23
C ASN A 39 13.03 1.80 16.13
N GLU A 40 13.91 2.24 17.05
CA GLU A 40 14.64 1.33 17.93
C GLU A 40 13.74 0.55 18.89
N ASN A 41 12.66 1.17 19.39
CA ASN A 41 11.76 0.52 20.35
C ASN A 41 10.99 -0.60 19.66
N VAL A 42 10.42 -0.32 18.48
CA VAL A 42 9.76 -1.34 17.64
C VAL A 42 10.71 -2.52 17.40
N ARG A 43 11.94 -2.24 16.97
CA ARG A 43 12.95 -3.26 16.72
C ARG A 43 13.28 -4.06 17.98
N LYS A 44 13.66 -3.40 19.09
CA LYS A 44 14.04 -4.07 20.35
C LYS A 44 12.90 -4.96 20.88
N ASN A 45 11.67 -4.46 20.86
CA ASN A 45 10.51 -5.21 21.34
C ASN A 45 10.20 -6.42 20.47
N ALA A 46 10.21 -6.27 19.14
CA ALA A 46 9.96 -7.37 18.21
C ALA A 46 11.00 -8.49 18.35
N PHE A 47 12.29 -8.14 18.37
CA PHE A 47 13.36 -9.13 18.50
C PHE A 47 13.38 -9.79 19.89
N SER A 48 13.11 -9.04 20.96
CA SER A 48 13.03 -9.62 22.32
C SER A 48 11.85 -10.60 22.44
N HIS A 49 10.69 -10.27 21.86
CA HIS A 49 9.57 -11.20 21.79
C HIS A 49 9.93 -12.45 20.99
N ALA A 50 10.62 -12.29 19.86
CA ALA A 50 11.00 -13.41 19.02
C ALA A 50 11.88 -14.44 19.73
N LEU A 51 12.71 -14.03 20.68
CA LEU A 51 13.56 -14.93 21.49
C LEU A 51 12.75 -15.92 22.35
N ASN A 52 11.46 -15.63 22.61
CA ASN A 52 10.57 -16.54 23.34
C ASN A 52 10.07 -17.70 22.46
N PHE A 53 10.31 -17.67 21.14
CA PHE A 53 9.89 -18.72 20.22
C PHE A 53 11.03 -19.67 19.89
N LYS A 54 10.69 -20.96 19.71
CA LYS A 54 11.66 -21.99 19.31
C LYS A 54 12.17 -21.82 17.87
N SER A 55 11.44 -21.12 17.02
CA SER A 55 11.77 -20.90 15.61
C SER A 55 11.59 -19.44 15.24
N HIS A 56 12.54 -18.89 14.48
CA HIS A 56 12.48 -17.52 13.95
C HIS A 56 11.91 -17.44 12.52
N GLY A 57 11.67 -18.59 11.88
CA GLY A 57 11.17 -18.69 10.51
C GLY A 57 9.89 -19.52 10.41
N ALA A 58 9.11 -19.28 9.36
CA ALA A 58 7.85 -19.98 9.11
C ALA A 58 8.03 -21.48 8.82
N LYS A 59 9.14 -21.90 8.19
CA LYS A 59 9.45 -23.29 7.77
C LYS A 59 8.62 -23.84 6.59
N ALA A 60 7.39 -23.35 6.37
CA ALA A 60 6.50 -23.82 5.30
C ALA A 60 5.44 -22.76 4.93
N SER A 61 4.50 -23.13 4.05
CA SER A 61 3.27 -22.35 3.82
C SER A 61 2.34 -22.41 5.04
N MET A 62 1.45 -21.42 5.17
CA MET A 62 0.58 -21.26 6.35
C MET A 62 -0.20 -22.54 6.70
N LEU A 63 -0.81 -23.16 5.69
CA LEU A 63 -1.71 -24.32 5.88
C LEU A 63 -1.01 -25.67 6.03
N VAL A 64 0.32 -25.75 5.88
CA VAL A 64 1.07 -26.99 6.10
C VAL A 64 1.65 -27.01 7.52
N ASN A 65 2.57 -26.09 7.81
CA ASN A 65 3.15 -25.90 9.15
C ASN A 65 3.86 -24.55 9.26
N GLY A 66 3.40 -23.57 8.48
CA GLY A 66 3.99 -22.24 8.34
C GLY A 66 3.36 -21.19 9.23
N TYR A 67 2.12 -21.43 9.66
CA TYR A 67 1.43 -20.54 10.57
C TYR A 67 2.11 -20.55 11.94
N HIS A 68 2.29 -19.37 12.53
CA HIS A 68 3.17 -19.12 13.66
C HIS A 68 2.46 -18.22 14.67
N PRO A 69 2.70 -18.34 15.98
CA PRO A 69 2.06 -17.48 16.99
C PRO A 69 2.19 -15.98 16.72
N ALA A 70 3.28 -15.56 16.08
CA ALA A 70 3.47 -14.17 15.64
C ALA A 70 2.46 -13.71 14.57
N HIS A 71 2.03 -14.60 13.66
CA HIS A 71 0.97 -14.30 12.68
C HIS A 71 -0.34 -14.06 13.41
N LYS A 72 -0.72 -15.00 14.27
CA LYS A 72 -1.95 -14.91 15.08
C LYS A 72 -1.99 -13.63 15.91
N LEU A 73 -0.88 -13.30 16.58
CA LEU A 73 -0.79 -12.09 17.39
C LEU A 73 -1.04 -10.82 16.57
N LEU A 74 -0.46 -10.74 15.37
CA LEU A 74 -0.67 -9.60 14.47
C LEU A 74 -2.10 -9.58 13.92
N GLU A 75 -2.63 -10.73 13.49
CA GLU A 75 -4.00 -10.87 12.98
C GLU A 75 -5.02 -10.45 14.04
N ASP A 76 -4.94 -10.99 15.25
CA ASP A 76 -5.86 -10.65 16.35
C ASP A 76 -5.83 -9.14 16.67
N TYR A 77 -4.64 -8.54 16.71
CA TYR A 77 -4.51 -7.11 16.97
C TYR A 77 -5.05 -6.24 15.83
N LEU A 78 -4.84 -6.65 14.57
CA LEU A 78 -5.41 -5.96 13.41
C LEU A 78 -6.94 -6.00 13.44
N LYS A 79 -7.54 -7.13 13.82
CA LYS A 79 -9.00 -7.29 13.95
C LYS A 79 -9.57 -6.36 14.99
N GLU A 80 -8.99 -6.38 16.19
CA GLU A 80 -9.39 -5.53 17.30
C GLU A 80 -9.33 -4.05 16.92
N LEU A 81 -8.20 -3.60 16.35
CA LEU A 81 -8.02 -2.18 15.99
C LEU A 81 -9.00 -1.71 14.91
N ASN A 82 -9.32 -2.55 13.94
CA ASN A 82 -10.10 -2.14 12.77
C ASN A 82 -11.57 -2.55 12.84
N ASN A 83 -11.98 -3.30 13.86
CA ASN A 83 -13.33 -3.85 14.03
C ASN A 83 -13.77 -4.73 12.84
N PHE A 84 -12.92 -5.67 12.42
CA PHE A 84 -13.23 -6.69 11.41
C PHE A 84 -13.32 -8.08 12.05
N GLU A 85 -14.15 -8.96 11.49
CA GLU A 85 -14.37 -10.31 12.01
C GLU A 85 -13.12 -11.19 11.90
N ASP A 86 -12.42 -11.13 10.75
CA ASP A 86 -11.21 -11.90 10.55
C ASP A 86 -10.08 -11.18 9.79
N ALA A 87 -8.87 -11.73 9.91
CA ALA A 87 -7.65 -11.19 9.33
C ALA A 87 -6.77 -12.29 8.73
N LEU A 88 -6.11 -11.96 7.62
CA LEU A 88 -5.12 -12.82 6.97
C LEU A 88 -3.84 -12.04 6.76
N VAL A 89 -2.76 -12.40 7.46
CA VAL A 89 -1.42 -11.89 7.13
C VAL A 89 -0.76 -12.76 6.09
N LEU A 90 -0.09 -12.13 5.13
CA LEU A 90 0.56 -12.81 4.03
C LEU A 90 1.79 -12.04 3.57
N GLY A 91 2.43 -12.51 2.48
CA GLY A 91 3.56 -11.82 1.88
C GLY A 91 3.18 -10.43 1.36
N SER A 92 3.92 -9.90 0.38
CA SER A 92 3.75 -8.50 -0.06
C SER A 92 2.32 -8.11 -0.47
N GLY A 93 2.02 -6.80 -0.48
CA GLY A 93 0.74 -6.29 -0.97
C GLY A 93 0.42 -6.70 -2.42
N PHE A 94 1.44 -7.04 -3.22
CA PHE A 94 1.25 -7.65 -4.53
C PHE A 94 0.57 -9.02 -4.44
N LEU A 95 1.00 -9.89 -3.50
CA LEU A 95 0.40 -11.19 -3.26
C LEU A 95 -1.01 -11.09 -2.67
N ALA A 96 -1.24 -10.08 -1.82
CA ALA A 96 -2.56 -9.76 -1.29
C ALA A 96 -3.53 -9.35 -2.40
N ASN A 97 -3.13 -8.42 -3.27
CA ASN A 97 -3.96 -8.03 -4.40
C ASN A 97 -4.22 -9.20 -5.36
N MET A 98 -3.25 -10.08 -5.61
CA MET A 98 -3.51 -11.31 -6.37
C MET A 98 -4.56 -12.21 -5.70
N ALA A 99 -4.52 -12.35 -4.37
CA ALA A 99 -5.48 -13.16 -3.63
C ALA A 99 -6.90 -12.58 -3.75
N LEU A 100 -7.04 -11.26 -3.62
CA LEU A 100 -8.33 -10.56 -3.71
C LEU A 100 -9.04 -10.80 -5.04
N PHE A 101 -8.32 -10.78 -6.16
CA PHE A 101 -8.93 -11.07 -7.46
C PHE A 101 -9.35 -12.55 -7.63
N GLU A 102 -8.86 -13.49 -6.81
CA GLU A 102 -9.33 -14.89 -6.81
C GLU A 102 -10.69 -15.11 -6.11
N LEU A 103 -11.25 -14.07 -5.46
CA LEU A 103 -12.64 -14.07 -4.98
C LEU A 103 -13.64 -14.21 -6.13
N GLY A 104 -13.28 -13.68 -7.30
CA GLY A 104 -14.13 -13.68 -8.48
C GLY A 104 -14.34 -15.05 -9.11
N ARG A 105 -15.59 -15.32 -9.43
CA ARG A 105 -16.06 -16.49 -10.16
C ARG A 105 -16.88 -16.09 -11.38
N LYS A 106 -17.17 -17.08 -12.22
CA LYS A 106 -18.04 -16.89 -13.38
C LYS A 106 -19.41 -16.39 -12.90
N GLY A 107 -19.84 -15.26 -13.45
CA GLY A 107 -21.10 -14.60 -13.08
C GLY A 107 -20.97 -13.51 -12.01
N ASP A 108 -19.76 -13.23 -11.52
CA ASP A 108 -19.48 -12.05 -10.69
C ASP A 108 -18.92 -10.89 -11.54
N LEU A 109 -18.88 -9.69 -10.95
CA LEU A 109 -18.38 -8.46 -11.56
C LEU A 109 -17.32 -7.79 -10.67
N PHE A 110 -16.22 -7.36 -11.28
CA PHE A 110 -15.27 -6.39 -10.71
C PHE A 110 -15.39 -5.06 -11.45
N LEU A 111 -15.59 -3.98 -10.69
CA LEU A 111 -15.50 -2.59 -11.13
C LEU A 111 -14.23 -2.00 -10.55
N VAL A 112 -13.21 -1.79 -11.37
CA VAL A 112 -11.85 -1.44 -10.91
C VAL A 112 -11.51 -0.02 -11.35
N ASP A 113 -11.02 0.81 -10.43
CA ASP A 113 -10.48 2.12 -10.77
C ASP A 113 -9.31 1.94 -11.76
N GLU A 114 -9.29 2.70 -12.86
CA GLU A 114 -8.28 2.52 -13.92
C GLU A 114 -6.83 2.80 -13.46
N GLU A 115 -6.65 3.59 -12.39
CA GLU A 115 -5.34 3.89 -11.81
C GLU A 115 -5.03 3.02 -10.57
N TYR A 116 -5.86 2.00 -10.28
CA TYR A 116 -5.58 1.01 -9.24
C TYR A 116 -4.24 0.31 -9.50
N HIS A 117 -3.46 0.08 -8.44
CA HIS A 117 -2.10 -0.43 -8.49
C HIS A 117 -1.92 -1.58 -9.49
N ALA A 118 -0.78 -1.59 -10.19
CA ALA A 118 -0.49 -2.55 -11.26
C ALA A 118 -0.66 -4.04 -10.87
N SER A 119 -0.54 -4.36 -9.58
CA SER A 119 -0.86 -5.70 -9.06
C SER A 119 -2.32 -6.12 -9.34
N GLY A 120 -3.26 -5.19 -9.28
CA GLY A 120 -4.66 -5.45 -9.60
C GLY A 120 -4.91 -5.65 -11.09
N ILE A 121 -4.18 -4.95 -11.97
CA ILE A 121 -4.23 -5.23 -13.42
C ILE A 121 -3.75 -6.65 -13.73
N VAL A 122 -2.72 -7.12 -13.02
CA VAL A 122 -2.27 -8.52 -13.12
C VAL A 122 -3.30 -9.47 -12.51
N GLY A 123 -3.84 -9.15 -11.34
CA GLY A 123 -4.87 -9.92 -10.65
C GLY A 123 -6.16 -10.08 -11.47
N ALA A 124 -6.59 -9.03 -12.16
CA ALA A 124 -7.75 -9.02 -13.06
C ALA A 124 -7.63 -10.04 -14.21
N LYS A 125 -6.41 -10.51 -14.54
CA LYS A 125 -6.20 -11.59 -15.52
C LYS A 125 -6.33 -13.00 -14.91
N LEU A 126 -6.36 -13.11 -13.58
CA LEU A 126 -6.46 -14.38 -12.86
C LEU A 126 -7.92 -14.77 -12.56
N THR A 127 -8.82 -13.78 -12.55
CA THR A 127 -10.23 -13.98 -12.21
C THR A 127 -11.04 -14.54 -13.37
N LYS A 128 -12.13 -15.26 -13.06
CA LYS A 128 -13.15 -15.69 -14.03
C LYS A 128 -14.38 -14.78 -14.04
N ALA A 129 -14.37 -13.76 -13.20
CA ALA A 129 -15.40 -12.73 -13.16
C ALA A 129 -15.28 -11.80 -14.36
N GLU A 130 -16.35 -11.08 -14.66
CA GLU A 130 -16.27 -9.95 -15.57
C GLU A 130 -15.50 -8.82 -14.89
N VAL A 131 -14.60 -8.15 -15.62
CA VAL A 131 -13.83 -7.01 -15.10
C VAL A 131 -14.09 -5.80 -15.98
N ARG A 132 -14.54 -4.71 -15.36
CA ARG A 132 -14.78 -3.42 -16.01
C ARG A 132 -13.93 -2.38 -15.31
N PHE A 133 -13.27 -1.54 -16.09
CA PHE A 133 -12.57 -0.37 -15.56
C PHE A 133 -13.49 0.86 -15.64
N PHE A 134 -13.51 1.65 -14.57
CA PHE A 134 -14.09 2.98 -14.56
C PHE A 134 -12.98 4.02 -14.43
N LYS A 135 -13.24 5.23 -14.93
CA LYS A 135 -12.27 6.32 -14.89
C LYS A 135 -11.85 6.66 -13.47
N HIS A 136 -10.59 7.08 -13.33
CA HIS A 136 -9.99 7.32 -12.03
C HIS A 136 -10.82 8.29 -11.17
N ASN A 137 -11.22 7.82 -9.99
CA ASN A 137 -11.97 8.58 -8.98
C ASN A 137 -13.25 9.26 -9.55
N ASP A 138 -13.86 8.67 -10.60
CA ASP A 138 -15.03 9.18 -11.31
C ASP A 138 -16.30 8.40 -10.94
N PHE A 139 -17.10 8.99 -10.06
CA PHE A 139 -18.34 8.39 -9.56
C PHE A 139 -19.42 8.22 -10.65
N GLU A 140 -19.50 9.13 -11.62
CA GLU A 140 -20.50 9.03 -12.69
C GLU A 140 -20.15 7.92 -13.68
N ASP A 141 -18.88 7.77 -14.03
CA ASP A 141 -18.44 6.63 -14.85
C ASP A 141 -18.64 5.31 -14.10
N LEU A 142 -18.36 5.24 -12.79
CA LEU A 142 -18.65 4.05 -11.97
C LEU A 142 -20.14 3.66 -12.04
N LYS A 143 -21.06 4.63 -11.84
CA LYS A 143 -22.50 4.39 -11.96
C LYS A 143 -22.86 3.84 -13.34
N LYS A 144 -22.36 4.47 -14.40
CA LYS A 144 -22.57 4.01 -15.78
C LYS A 144 -22.04 2.59 -16.02
N LYS A 145 -20.84 2.27 -15.53
CA LYS A 145 -20.24 0.93 -15.66
C LYS A 145 -20.95 -0.14 -14.84
N SER A 146 -21.76 0.27 -13.87
CA SER A 146 -22.53 -0.60 -12.99
C SER A 146 -24.02 -0.70 -13.33
N GLU A 147 -24.52 -0.08 -14.41
CA GLU A 147 -25.97 -0.01 -14.72
C GLU A 147 -26.70 -1.37 -14.67
N ASP A 148 -26.03 -2.46 -15.05
CA ASP A 148 -26.57 -3.82 -15.04
C ASP A 148 -26.04 -4.72 -13.90
N PHE A 149 -25.52 -4.12 -12.83
CA PHE A 149 -24.89 -4.84 -11.70
C PHE A 149 -25.80 -5.93 -11.10
N LYS A 150 -27.12 -5.72 -11.13
CA LYS A 150 -28.13 -6.66 -10.62
C LYS A 150 -28.16 -8.01 -11.36
N LYS A 151 -27.55 -8.12 -12.55
CA LYS A 151 -27.43 -9.39 -13.28
C LYS A 151 -26.32 -10.30 -12.74
N PHE A 152 -25.41 -9.74 -11.95
CA PHE A 152 -24.26 -10.46 -11.41
C PHE A 152 -24.59 -11.04 -10.03
N LYS A 153 -23.95 -12.17 -9.71
CA LYS A 153 -24.14 -12.83 -8.40
C LYS A 153 -23.49 -12.05 -7.27
N ARG A 154 -22.30 -11.51 -7.52
CA ARG A 154 -21.52 -10.69 -6.59
C ARG A 154 -20.86 -9.57 -7.38
N VAL A 155 -20.75 -8.41 -6.74
CA VAL A 155 -20.12 -7.22 -7.30
C VAL A 155 -19.03 -6.77 -6.34
N PHE A 156 -17.84 -6.54 -6.88
CA PHE A 156 -16.69 -6.00 -6.16
C PHE A 156 -16.29 -4.68 -6.80
N VAL A 157 -16.34 -3.59 -6.05
CA VAL A 157 -15.75 -2.31 -6.47
C VAL A 157 -14.36 -2.22 -5.87
N VAL A 158 -13.34 -1.97 -6.69
CA VAL A 158 -11.92 -2.04 -6.29
C VAL A 158 -11.26 -0.68 -6.48
N THR A 159 -10.67 -0.16 -5.40
CA THR A 159 -10.00 1.15 -5.39
C THR A 159 -8.84 1.20 -4.39
N GLU A 160 -7.96 2.20 -4.50
CA GLU A 160 -6.98 2.55 -3.46
C GLU A 160 -7.61 3.58 -2.51
N GLY A 161 -7.27 3.54 -1.21
CA GLY A 161 -7.67 4.61 -0.30
C GLY A 161 -6.95 5.92 -0.66
N ILE A 162 -5.63 5.86 -0.77
CA ILE A 162 -4.77 6.94 -1.27
C ILE A 162 -3.98 6.39 -2.46
N PHE A 163 -4.06 7.05 -3.60
CA PHE A 163 -3.45 6.55 -4.83
C PHE A 163 -1.95 6.79 -4.85
N SER A 164 -1.17 5.72 -5.06
CA SER A 164 0.28 5.74 -4.93
C SER A 164 1.01 6.80 -5.78
N MET A 165 0.57 7.02 -7.02
CA MET A 165 1.24 7.87 -8.02
C MET A 165 0.73 9.31 -8.07
N MET A 166 -0.50 9.55 -7.61
CA MET A 166 -1.15 10.86 -7.66
C MET A 166 -1.23 11.51 -6.27
N GLY A 167 -1.30 10.70 -5.22
CA GLY A 167 -1.36 11.15 -3.83
C GLY A 167 -2.72 11.69 -3.40
N ASP A 168 -3.73 11.66 -4.28
CA ASP A 168 -5.11 11.97 -3.98
C ASP A 168 -5.81 10.81 -3.27
N LYS A 169 -6.93 11.13 -2.62
CA LYS A 169 -7.73 10.16 -1.87
C LYS A 169 -9.01 9.81 -2.63
N VAL A 170 -9.45 8.56 -2.51
CA VAL A 170 -10.73 8.13 -3.08
C VAL A 170 -11.89 8.96 -2.51
N LYS A 171 -12.85 9.32 -3.38
CA LYS A 171 -14.07 10.02 -2.98
C LYS A 171 -14.96 9.11 -2.14
N LYS A 172 -15.51 9.67 -1.06
CA LYS A 172 -16.39 8.94 -0.14
C LYS A 172 -17.60 8.31 -0.84
N GLU A 173 -18.22 9.02 -1.78
CA GLU A 173 -19.38 8.55 -2.56
C GLU A 173 -19.11 7.25 -3.36
N ILE A 174 -17.87 7.03 -3.81
CA ILE A 174 -17.47 5.77 -4.48
C ILE A 174 -17.48 4.61 -3.49
N CYS A 175 -16.95 4.84 -2.28
CA CYS A 175 -16.90 3.83 -1.22
C CYS A 175 -18.30 3.48 -0.72
N GLU A 176 -19.16 4.47 -0.49
CA GLU A 176 -20.53 4.25 -0.04
C GLU A 176 -21.35 3.49 -1.11
N PHE A 177 -21.29 3.95 -2.36
CA PHE A 177 -22.00 3.28 -3.46
C PHE A 177 -21.51 1.85 -3.69
N ALA A 178 -20.21 1.58 -3.50
CA ALA A 178 -19.68 0.22 -3.55
C ALA A 178 -20.35 -0.71 -2.54
N GLN A 179 -20.62 -0.23 -1.32
CA GLN A 179 -21.30 -1.01 -0.28
C GLN A 179 -22.80 -1.16 -0.54
N GLU A 180 -23.41 -0.23 -1.27
CA GLU A 180 -24.81 -0.34 -1.72
C GLU A 180 -25.01 -1.43 -2.77
N ILE A 181 -24.09 -1.53 -3.75
CA ILE A 181 -24.24 -2.47 -4.88
C ILE A 181 -23.53 -3.81 -4.68
N GLY A 182 -22.66 -3.93 -3.68
CA GLY A 182 -21.83 -5.11 -3.48
C GLY A 182 -20.84 -4.98 -2.32
N PHE A 183 -19.58 -5.37 -2.56
CA PHE A 183 -18.47 -5.25 -1.63
C PHE A 183 -17.45 -4.23 -2.13
N LEU A 184 -16.92 -3.43 -1.22
CA LEU A 184 -15.76 -2.58 -1.48
C LEU A 184 -14.48 -3.35 -1.20
N ILE A 185 -13.59 -3.47 -2.17
CA ILE A 185 -12.20 -3.85 -1.97
C ILE A 185 -11.36 -2.57 -1.98
N ILE A 186 -10.72 -2.26 -0.86
CA ILE A 186 -9.93 -1.04 -0.72
C ILE A 186 -8.49 -1.36 -0.32
N ASP A 187 -7.54 -0.92 -1.15
CA ASP A 187 -6.10 -0.99 -0.89
C ASP A 187 -5.65 0.25 -0.11
N GLU A 188 -5.41 0.07 1.18
CA GLU A 188 -5.03 1.11 2.15
C GLU A 188 -3.52 1.18 2.34
N ALA A 189 -2.73 0.61 1.43
CA ALA A 189 -1.28 0.56 1.58
C ALA A 189 -0.64 1.95 1.73
N HIS A 190 -1.26 2.99 1.17
CA HIS A 190 -0.82 4.38 1.31
C HIS A 190 -1.66 5.23 2.27
N SER A 191 -2.66 4.64 2.94
CA SER A 191 -3.58 5.36 3.83
C SER A 191 -3.33 5.07 5.32
N VAL A 192 -2.90 3.84 5.65
CA VAL A 192 -2.57 3.45 7.03
C VAL A 192 -1.43 4.33 7.54
N GLY A 193 -1.60 4.93 8.71
CA GLY A 193 -0.69 5.92 9.27
C GLY A 193 -0.91 7.35 8.79
N ILE A 194 -1.85 7.60 7.87
CA ILE A 194 -2.01 8.88 7.16
C ILE A 194 -3.37 9.54 7.43
N CYS A 195 -4.43 8.75 7.55
CA CYS A 195 -5.77 9.28 7.76
C CYS A 195 -6.64 8.38 8.64
N GLY A 196 -7.81 8.90 9.03
CA GLY A 196 -8.64 8.32 10.10
C GLY A 196 -8.23 8.81 11.49
N GLU A 197 -9.17 8.81 12.42
CA GLU A 197 -8.97 9.34 13.78
C GLU A 197 -7.83 8.62 14.52
N ASN A 198 -7.72 7.30 14.32
CA ASN A 198 -6.70 6.43 14.88
C ASN A 198 -5.61 6.05 13.86
N LEU A 199 -5.51 6.82 12.76
CA LEU A 199 -4.57 6.60 11.66
C LEU A 199 -4.69 5.22 10.99
N LEU A 200 -5.90 4.65 10.93
CA LEU A 200 -6.13 3.32 10.36
C LEU A 200 -6.47 3.34 8.86
N GLY A 201 -6.61 4.50 8.23
CA GLY A 201 -6.91 4.64 6.80
C GLY A 201 -8.32 5.14 6.50
N VAL A 202 -8.65 5.16 5.20
CA VAL A 202 -9.90 5.70 4.64
C VAL A 202 -11.13 4.99 5.18
N THR A 203 -11.04 3.68 5.36
CA THR A 203 -12.10 2.85 5.95
C THR A 203 -12.60 3.38 7.30
N GLN A 204 -11.69 3.84 8.17
CA GLN A 204 -12.04 4.47 9.43
C GLN A 204 -12.46 5.94 9.24
N GLU A 205 -11.77 6.68 8.37
CA GLU A 205 -12.07 8.09 8.12
C GLU A 205 -13.50 8.30 7.59
N TYR A 206 -13.99 7.38 6.77
CA TYR A 206 -15.32 7.46 6.17
C TYR A 206 -16.39 6.67 6.93
N ASP A 207 -16.01 5.99 8.01
CA ASP A 207 -16.89 5.12 8.82
C ASP A 207 -17.57 4.03 7.97
N LEU A 208 -16.77 3.32 7.16
CA LEU A 208 -17.28 2.32 6.24
C LEU A 208 -17.65 1.03 6.97
N ASN A 209 -18.79 0.43 6.61
CA ASN A 209 -19.26 -0.83 7.17
C ASN A 209 -18.27 -2.00 6.94
N PRO A 210 -17.65 -2.58 7.99
CA PRO A 210 -16.71 -3.69 7.84
C PRO A 210 -17.27 -4.92 7.12
N GLN A 211 -18.57 -5.23 7.28
CA GLN A 211 -19.24 -6.38 6.64
C GLN A 211 -19.42 -6.22 5.12
N LYS A 212 -19.19 -5.02 4.60
CA LYS A 212 -19.26 -4.71 3.16
C LYS A 212 -17.90 -4.27 2.62
N THR A 213 -16.84 -4.46 3.39
CA THR A 213 -15.50 -4.00 3.05
C THR A 213 -14.49 -5.13 3.17
N ILE A 214 -13.60 -5.21 2.18
CA ILE A 214 -12.42 -6.05 2.17
C ILE A 214 -11.24 -5.11 2.14
N LYS A 215 -10.59 -4.94 3.29
CA LYS A 215 -9.51 -3.99 3.49
C LYS A 215 -8.17 -4.68 3.31
N MET A 216 -7.35 -4.17 2.40
CA MET A 216 -5.96 -4.61 2.25
C MET A 216 -5.03 -3.52 2.79
N GLY A 217 -4.00 -3.90 3.55
CA GLY A 217 -2.91 -2.99 3.90
C GLY A 217 -1.55 -3.66 3.74
N THR A 218 -0.49 -2.86 3.66
CA THR A 218 0.89 -3.37 3.61
C THR A 218 1.65 -3.08 4.89
N LEU A 219 2.51 -4.00 5.27
CA LEU A 219 3.42 -3.87 6.40
C LEU A 219 4.72 -3.12 6.01
N GLY A 220 5.04 -3.03 4.72
CA GLY A 220 6.32 -2.49 4.23
C GLY A 220 6.34 -1.01 3.84
N LYS A 221 5.40 -0.22 4.38
CA LYS A 221 5.36 1.23 4.20
C LYS A 221 5.40 1.88 5.58
N THR A 222 4.29 2.47 6.03
CA THR A 222 4.13 3.05 7.37
C THR A 222 4.66 2.16 8.49
N LEU A 223 4.40 0.84 8.43
CA LEU A 223 4.73 -0.09 9.51
C LEU A 223 6.19 -0.60 9.47
N GLY A 224 7.01 -0.14 8.52
CA GLY A 224 8.46 -0.36 8.52
C GLY A 224 8.93 -1.82 8.49
N SER A 225 8.11 -2.75 8.00
CA SER A 225 8.37 -4.20 8.02
C SER A 225 8.29 -4.80 6.59
N TYR A 226 7.96 -6.09 6.46
CA TYR A 226 7.62 -6.74 5.21
C TYR A 226 6.29 -7.49 5.33
N GLY A 227 5.52 -7.54 4.24
CA GLY A 227 4.26 -8.29 4.17
C GLY A 227 3.03 -7.41 3.90
N ALA A 228 1.87 -8.00 4.07
CA ALA A 228 0.56 -7.38 3.93
C ALA A 228 -0.46 -8.09 4.81
N TYR A 229 -1.66 -7.52 4.88
CA TYR A 229 -2.81 -8.13 5.52
C TYR A 229 -4.07 -7.86 4.71
N ILE A 230 -5.05 -8.74 4.89
CA ILE A 230 -6.44 -8.57 4.44
C ILE A 230 -7.34 -8.67 5.67
N LEU A 231 -8.26 -7.72 5.82
CA LEU A 231 -9.33 -7.74 6.82
C LEU A 231 -10.67 -7.84 6.11
N ALA A 232 -11.51 -8.76 6.54
CA ALA A 232 -12.82 -9.02 5.95
C ALA A 232 -13.67 -9.87 6.91
N ASP A 233 -14.90 -10.18 6.51
CA ASP A 233 -15.71 -11.21 7.16
C ASP A 233 -15.01 -12.58 7.16
N GLU A 234 -15.32 -13.40 8.17
CA GLU A 234 -14.70 -14.71 8.37
C GLU A 234 -14.86 -15.62 7.14
N GLU A 235 -16.02 -15.56 6.46
CA GLU A 235 -16.27 -16.35 5.25
C GLU A 235 -15.31 -15.98 4.10
N ILE A 236 -14.99 -14.68 3.95
CA ILE A 236 -14.09 -14.19 2.91
C ILE A 236 -12.67 -14.64 3.20
N ILE A 237 -12.20 -14.49 4.45
CA ILE A 237 -10.87 -14.93 4.86
C ILE A 237 -10.72 -16.44 4.71
N SER A 238 -11.70 -17.22 5.18
CA SER A 238 -11.73 -18.67 5.04
C SER A 238 -11.69 -19.11 3.57
N TYR A 239 -12.44 -18.43 2.69
CA TYR A 239 -12.39 -18.70 1.26
C TYR A 239 -11.01 -18.41 0.67
N LEU A 240 -10.37 -17.29 1.02
CA LEU A 240 -9.03 -16.94 0.54
C LEU A 240 -7.99 -17.97 0.99
N LEU A 241 -8.01 -18.39 2.26
CA LEU A 241 -7.15 -19.44 2.78
C LEU A 241 -7.29 -20.74 1.98
N ASN A 242 -8.52 -21.13 1.64
CA ASN A 242 -8.78 -22.40 0.95
C ASN A 242 -8.64 -22.33 -0.57
N ARG A 243 -8.50 -21.14 -1.17
CA ARG A 243 -8.55 -21.01 -2.63
C ARG A 243 -7.48 -20.16 -3.29
N ALA A 244 -6.99 -19.11 -2.64
CA ALA A 244 -6.10 -18.15 -3.25
C ALA A 244 -4.68 -18.74 -3.36
N LYS A 245 -4.16 -18.85 -4.58
CA LYS A 245 -2.86 -19.50 -4.84
C LYS A 245 -1.70 -18.74 -4.21
N SER A 246 -1.80 -17.40 -4.19
CA SER A 246 -0.81 -16.54 -3.55
C SER A 246 -0.82 -16.62 -2.01
N VAL A 247 -1.79 -17.32 -1.43
CA VAL A 247 -1.87 -17.64 0.00
C VAL A 247 -1.38 -19.08 0.24
N ILE A 248 -1.83 -20.03 -0.58
CA ILE A 248 -1.58 -21.48 -0.38
C ILE A 248 -0.18 -21.91 -0.80
N TYR A 249 0.30 -21.46 -1.97
CA TYR A 249 1.50 -21.98 -2.63
C TYR A 249 2.75 -21.13 -2.39
N THR A 250 2.77 -20.35 -1.31
CA THR A 250 3.91 -19.56 -0.88
C THR A 250 4.30 -19.93 0.56
N THR A 251 5.58 -19.73 0.90
CA THR A 251 5.99 -19.75 2.31
C THR A 251 5.23 -18.68 3.07
N ALA A 252 4.83 -18.96 4.31
CA ALA A 252 4.14 -17.98 5.15
C ALA A 252 5.03 -16.75 5.40
N LEU A 253 4.40 -15.66 5.85
CA LEU A 253 5.11 -14.45 6.21
C LEU A 253 6.22 -14.75 7.26
N SER A 254 7.24 -13.90 7.30
CA SER A 254 8.28 -14.00 8.31
C SER A 254 7.70 -13.72 9.70
N PRO A 255 7.91 -14.60 10.69
CA PRO A 255 7.49 -14.35 12.07
C PRO A 255 8.07 -13.05 12.65
N ILE A 256 9.33 -12.72 12.33
CA ILE A 256 9.98 -11.49 12.79
C ILE A 256 9.30 -10.26 12.18
N ASP A 257 9.01 -10.29 10.87
CA ASP A 257 8.33 -9.18 10.20
C ASP A 257 6.90 -8.98 10.73
N SER A 258 6.26 -10.07 11.16
CA SER A 258 4.94 -10.00 11.80
C SER A 258 5.01 -9.32 13.18
N LEU A 259 6.03 -9.63 13.98
CA LEU A 259 6.28 -8.95 15.25
C LEU A 259 6.67 -7.48 15.06
N LEU A 260 7.51 -7.17 14.06
CA LEU A 260 7.88 -5.79 13.73
C LEU A 260 6.63 -4.97 13.39
N ALA A 261 5.73 -5.50 12.57
CA ALA A 261 4.47 -4.84 12.24
C ALA A 261 3.53 -4.71 13.45
N TYR A 262 3.44 -5.73 14.29
CA TYR A 262 2.64 -5.69 15.53
C TYR A 262 3.12 -4.57 16.46
N TYR A 263 4.42 -4.50 16.71
CA TYR A 263 4.99 -3.45 17.57
C TYR A 263 4.98 -2.07 16.91
N ALA A 264 5.07 -1.98 15.57
CA ALA A 264 4.88 -0.72 14.86
C ALA A 264 3.45 -0.19 15.01
N LEU A 265 2.43 -1.06 14.91
CA LEU A 265 1.04 -0.68 15.17
C LEU A 265 0.85 -0.23 16.62
N LYS A 266 1.43 -0.94 17.60
CA LYS A 266 1.40 -0.51 19.01
C LYS A 266 2.03 0.84 19.22
N GLU A 267 3.24 1.05 18.69
CA GLU A 267 3.95 2.33 18.74
C GLU A 267 3.09 3.49 18.21
N ILE A 268 2.39 3.29 17.09
CA ILE A 268 1.47 4.29 16.54
C ILE A 268 0.31 4.57 17.50
N GLN A 269 -0.34 3.53 18.03
CA GLN A 269 -1.52 3.70 18.89
C GLN A 269 -1.16 4.30 20.26
N GLU A 270 -0.04 3.90 20.86
CA GLU A 270 0.47 4.43 22.13
C GLU A 270 0.91 5.90 22.00
N ASN A 271 1.33 6.33 20.81
CA ASN A 271 1.77 7.71 20.52
C ASN A 271 0.88 8.40 19.48
N LEU A 272 -0.41 8.07 19.46
CA LEU A 272 -1.33 8.47 18.38
C LEU A 272 -1.39 10.00 18.18
N SER A 273 -1.49 10.75 19.27
CA SER A 273 -1.57 12.23 19.22
C SER A 273 -0.33 12.84 18.57
N HIS A 274 0.86 12.30 18.86
CA HIS A 274 2.12 12.74 18.28
C HIS A 274 2.15 12.51 16.76
N TYR A 275 1.90 11.29 16.31
CA TYR A 275 1.91 10.97 14.88
C TYR A 275 0.82 11.72 14.12
N LYS A 276 -0.39 11.84 14.70
CA LYS A 276 -1.49 12.60 14.10
C LYS A 276 -1.13 14.07 13.90
N THR A 277 -0.50 14.71 14.89
CA THR A 277 0.00 16.09 14.75
C THR A 277 1.03 16.20 13.63
N LEU A 278 2.02 15.30 13.55
CA LEU A 278 3.06 15.33 12.53
C LEU A 278 2.51 15.14 11.10
N VAL A 279 1.54 14.24 10.93
CA VAL A 279 0.88 13.97 9.66
C VAL A 279 0.01 15.17 9.25
N ASN A 280 -0.82 15.67 10.16
CA ASN A 280 -1.71 16.81 9.89
C ASN A 280 -0.92 18.08 9.59
N GLN A 281 0.16 18.35 10.32
CA GLN A 281 1.03 19.49 10.04
C GLN A 281 1.51 19.47 8.59
N ARG A 282 2.03 18.32 8.11
CA ARG A 282 2.51 18.17 6.72
C ARG A 282 1.38 18.33 5.71
N LYS A 283 0.25 17.67 5.92
CA LYS A 283 -0.93 17.77 5.03
C LYS A 283 -1.40 19.23 4.89
N LEU A 284 -1.51 19.95 6.01
CA LEU A 284 -1.92 21.35 6.03
C LEU A 284 -0.87 22.27 5.38
N THR A 285 0.41 22.11 5.71
CA THR A 285 1.50 22.92 5.14
C THR A 285 1.57 22.83 3.62
N TYR A 286 1.35 21.65 3.04
CA TYR A 286 1.47 21.43 1.59
C TYR A 286 0.14 21.34 0.83
N ASN A 287 -0.98 21.53 1.54
CA ASN A 287 -2.35 21.39 1.04
C ASN A 287 -2.57 20.05 0.30
N LEU A 288 -2.35 18.94 1.01
CA LEU A 288 -2.44 17.58 0.49
C LEU A 288 -3.40 16.71 1.31
N GLU A 289 -3.96 15.69 0.66
CA GLU A 289 -4.74 14.65 1.35
C GLU A 289 -3.86 13.53 1.93
N SER A 290 -2.62 13.41 1.43
CA SER A 290 -1.64 12.39 1.79
C SER A 290 -0.27 13.00 2.10
N LEU A 291 0.73 12.13 2.38
CA LEU A 291 2.14 12.51 2.51
C LEU A 291 2.93 12.32 1.21
N ILE A 292 2.24 12.25 0.06
CA ILE A 292 2.84 12.07 -1.25
C ILE A 292 2.72 13.41 -2.00
N LYS A 293 3.84 14.12 -2.16
CA LYS A 293 3.89 15.33 -3.00
C LYS A 293 4.39 14.97 -4.40
N ILE A 294 3.54 15.21 -5.39
CA ILE A 294 3.87 15.06 -6.80
C ILE A 294 4.31 16.40 -7.38
N ILE A 295 5.46 16.40 -8.06
CA ILE A 295 5.99 17.56 -8.77
C ILE A 295 6.25 17.15 -10.23
N PRO A 296 5.52 17.72 -11.21
CA PRO A 296 5.75 17.42 -12.62
C PRO A 296 7.18 17.76 -13.04
N ALA A 297 7.83 16.86 -13.78
CA ALA A 297 9.12 17.13 -14.39
C ALA A 297 8.95 17.51 -15.88
N LYS A 298 9.78 18.42 -16.37
CA LYS A 298 9.72 18.91 -17.76
C LYS A 298 10.02 17.83 -18.79
N SER A 299 10.99 16.96 -18.49
CA SER A 299 11.42 15.86 -19.35
C SER A 299 12.10 14.77 -18.52
N ASN A 300 12.36 13.61 -19.13
CA ASN A 300 13.10 12.52 -18.50
C ASN A 300 14.56 12.92 -18.22
N GLU A 301 15.17 13.75 -19.08
CA GLU A 301 16.52 14.27 -18.88
C GLU A 301 16.56 15.25 -17.71
N PHE A 302 15.60 16.18 -17.62
CA PHE A 302 15.48 17.11 -16.50
C PHE A 302 15.27 16.36 -15.18
N LEU A 303 14.37 15.37 -15.17
CA LEU A 303 14.11 14.51 -14.01
C LEU A 303 15.40 13.87 -13.48
N GLN A 304 16.18 13.24 -14.36
CA GLN A 304 17.42 12.56 -14.00
C GLN A 304 18.51 13.53 -13.56
N LYS A 305 18.63 14.69 -14.25
CA LYS A 305 19.61 15.72 -13.89
C LYS A 305 19.35 16.24 -12.47
N ARG A 306 18.12 16.68 -12.18
CA ARG A 306 17.76 17.22 -10.86
C ARG A 306 17.86 16.16 -9.76
N GLN A 307 17.46 14.91 -10.03
CA GLN A 307 17.65 13.81 -9.06
C GLN A 307 19.13 13.61 -8.74
N LYS A 308 20.02 13.67 -9.74
CA LYS A 308 21.46 13.55 -9.53
C LYS A 308 22.03 14.74 -8.73
N GLU A 309 21.56 15.95 -9.01
CA GLU A 309 21.96 17.15 -8.26
C GLU A 309 21.54 17.08 -6.79
N LEU A 310 20.32 16.62 -6.50
CA LEU A 310 19.87 16.35 -5.12
C LEU A 310 20.68 15.24 -4.46
N LEU A 311 20.97 14.15 -5.19
CA LEU A 311 21.79 13.07 -4.67
C LEU A 311 23.20 13.55 -4.30
N ASN A 312 23.80 14.45 -5.08
CA ASN A 312 25.07 15.10 -4.76
C ASN A 312 24.98 16.02 -3.53
N ARG A 313 23.77 16.44 -3.14
CA ARG A 313 23.47 17.18 -1.90
C ARG A 313 22.99 16.25 -0.79
N ASN A 314 23.19 14.94 -0.93
CA ASN A 314 22.79 13.91 0.02
C ASN A 314 21.26 13.81 0.25
N VAL A 315 20.45 14.16 -0.76
CA VAL A 315 18.99 14.05 -0.74
C VAL A 315 18.52 13.07 -1.82
N LEU A 316 17.74 12.07 -1.43
CA LEU A 316 17.12 11.11 -2.34
C LEU A 316 15.65 11.43 -2.55
N VAL A 317 15.23 11.57 -3.81
CA VAL A 317 13.82 11.74 -4.21
C VAL A 317 13.39 10.69 -5.22
N GLY A 318 12.11 10.34 -5.21
CA GLY A 318 11.53 9.46 -6.22
C GLY A 318 11.52 10.13 -7.59
N ALA A 319 12.16 9.51 -8.59
CA ALA A 319 12.12 9.94 -9.98
C ALA A 319 11.32 8.92 -10.80
N ILE A 320 10.03 9.19 -11.00
CA ILE A 320 9.11 8.26 -11.67
C ILE A 320 8.95 8.68 -13.12
N ARG A 321 9.06 7.72 -14.04
CA ARG A 321 9.08 7.96 -15.49
C ARG A 321 8.28 6.90 -16.24
N PRO A 322 7.91 7.15 -17.51
CA PRO A 322 7.26 6.14 -18.33
C PRO A 322 8.01 4.80 -18.36
N PRO A 323 7.30 3.65 -18.38
CA PRO A 323 5.85 3.52 -18.53
C PRO A 323 5.06 3.54 -17.21
N THR A 324 5.69 3.78 -16.06
CA THR A 324 4.97 3.76 -14.76
C THR A 324 3.96 4.90 -14.64
N VAL A 325 4.25 6.05 -15.27
CA VAL A 325 3.39 7.23 -15.34
C VAL A 325 3.39 7.75 -16.78
N LYS A 326 2.34 8.48 -17.17
CA LYS A 326 2.20 9.06 -18.52
C LYS A 326 3.28 10.13 -18.79
N SER A 327 3.55 10.98 -17.81
CA SER A 327 4.55 12.05 -17.85
C SER A 327 5.50 11.92 -16.65
N PRO A 328 6.79 12.27 -16.80
CA PRO A 328 7.76 12.14 -15.70
C PRO A 328 7.40 13.05 -14.52
N ILE A 329 7.57 12.53 -13.32
CA ILE A 329 7.26 13.22 -12.05
C ILE A 329 8.36 12.97 -11.03
N PHE A 330 8.61 13.96 -10.18
CA PHE A 330 9.20 13.72 -8.88
C PHE A 330 8.10 13.33 -7.90
N ARG A 331 8.36 12.29 -7.12
CA ARG A 331 7.51 11.82 -6.03
C ARG A 331 8.29 12.00 -4.74
N VAL A 332 7.91 13.02 -3.98
CA VAL A 332 8.55 13.41 -2.71
C VAL A 332 7.65 12.91 -1.58
N ILE A 333 8.20 12.07 -0.71
CA ILE A 333 7.50 11.53 0.45
C ILE A 333 7.81 12.40 1.66
N LEU A 334 6.75 12.98 2.22
CA LEU A 334 6.82 13.88 3.35
C LEU A 334 6.92 13.07 4.65
N ARG A 335 8.01 12.34 4.83
CA ARG A 335 8.19 11.46 6.01
C ARG A 335 8.18 12.28 7.30
N THR A 336 7.66 11.68 8.38
CA THR A 336 7.50 12.39 9.65
C THR A 336 8.81 12.60 10.41
N ASN A 337 9.82 11.79 10.12
CA ASN A 337 11.17 11.89 10.67
C ASN A 337 12.10 12.83 9.89
N THR A 338 11.66 13.43 8.79
CA THR A 338 12.41 14.49 8.08
C THR A 338 11.84 15.87 8.42
N ASP A 339 12.72 16.84 8.68
CA ASP A 339 12.31 18.20 9.02
C ASP A 339 11.67 18.94 7.83
N LEU A 340 10.73 19.84 8.12
CA LEU A 340 9.98 20.58 7.11
C LEU A 340 10.86 21.53 6.28
N LYS A 341 11.96 22.06 6.84
CA LYS A 341 12.85 22.97 6.12
C LYS A 341 13.54 22.24 4.98
N THR A 342 14.07 21.04 5.23
CA THR A 342 14.68 20.20 4.20
C THR A 342 13.68 19.80 3.12
N ILE A 343 12.44 19.47 3.51
CA ILE A 343 11.36 19.18 2.57
C ILE A 343 11.07 20.41 1.69
N ASP A 344 10.92 21.59 2.28
CA ASP A 344 10.65 22.85 1.58
C ASP A 344 11.75 23.21 0.59
N GLU A 345 13.01 23.14 1.03
CA GLU A 345 14.19 23.40 0.18
C GLU A 345 14.24 22.43 -0.99
N THR A 346 13.94 21.14 -0.75
CA THR A 346 13.88 20.12 -1.82
C THR A 346 12.76 20.41 -2.81
N ILE A 347 11.54 20.69 -2.34
CA ILE A 347 10.39 20.99 -3.21
C ILE A 347 10.65 22.24 -4.05
N LYS A 348 11.20 23.30 -3.44
CA LYS A 348 11.58 24.53 -4.14
C LYS A 348 12.61 24.24 -5.24
N PHE A 349 13.68 23.52 -4.90
CA PHE A 349 14.72 23.15 -5.87
C PHE A 349 14.19 22.35 -7.07
N LEU A 350 13.23 21.43 -6.82
CA LEU A 350 12.60 20.65 -7.89
C LEU A 350 11.67 21.50 -8.77
N GLY A 351 11.06 22.55 -8.21
CA GLY A 351 10.19 23.49 -8.91
C GLY A 351 10.91 24.61 -9.66
N GLU A 352 12.20 24.86 -9.35
CA GLU A 352 13.01 25.87 -10.02
C GLU A 352 13.15 25.59 -11.53
N LYS A 353 12.79 26.60 -12.33
CA LYS A 353 12.72 26.51 -13.78
C LYS A 353 14.09 26.42 -14.44
#